data_AF-V5H1U6-F1
#
_entry.id   AF-V5H1U6-F1
#
_cell.length_a   1.000
_cell.length_b   1.000
_cell.length_c   1.000
_cell.angle_alpha   90.00
_cell.angle_beta   90.00
_cell.angle_gamma   90.00
#
_symmetry.space_group_name_H-M   'P 1'
#
loop_
_entity.id
_entity.type
_entity.pdbx_description
1 polymer ?
#
loop_
_entity_poly.entity_id
_entity_poly.type
_entity_poly.pdbx_seq_one_letter_code
_entity_poly.pdbx_strand_id
1 'polypeptide(L)'
;ETEEEIIDKSNPQANLKSINSETKDTLDELNREYRVSTIEINKSESTAKADKFNAAHYSTGEVAASFTSTAMNRKLIHESAIVHEDEVRYQRVKKKGYVRLVTNVGMLNLELYCDVIPKTC
;
A
#
# COMPACT_ATOMS: atom_id res chain seq x y z
N GLU A 1 -25.96 -1.45 -29.27
CA GLU A 1 -26.34 -0.82 -27.99
C GLU A 1 -26.51 0.66 -28.28
N THR A 2 -27.70 1.17 -28.02
CA THR A 2 -28.11 2.53 -28.40
C THR A 2 -27.70 3.49 -27.28
N GLU A 3 -27.34 4.74 -27.60
CA GLU A 3 -26.79 5.71 -26.63
C GLU A 3 -27.71 5.98 -25.43
N GLU A 4 -29.03 5.81 -25.62
CA GLU A 4 -30.05 5.89 -24.56
C GLU A 4 -29.96 4.75 -23.53
N GLU A 5 -29.59 3.52 -23.94
CA GLU A 5 -29.49 2.36 -23.05
C GLU A 5 -28.32 2.50 -22.05
N ILE A 6 -27.29 3.25 -22.41
CA ILE A 6 -26.09 3.48 -21.58
C ILE A 6 -26.39 4.51 -20.48
N ILE A 7 -27.23 5.50 -20.77
CA ILE A 7 -27.66 6.54 -19.83
C ILE A 7 -28.63 5.95 -18.81
N ASP A 8 -29.55 5.10 -19.25
CA ASP A 8 -30.51 4.41 -18.39
C ASP A 8 -29.84 3.43 -17.41
N LYS A 9 -28.76 2.76 -17.84
CA LYS A 9 -27.99 1.86 -16.97
C LYS A 9 -27.18 2.60 -15.89
N SER A 10 -26.92 3.89 -16.11
CA SER A 10 -26.16 4.75 -15.19
C SER A 10 -27.04 5.46 -14.16
N ASN A 11 -28.34 5.61 -14.43
CA ASN A 11 -29.27 6.29 -13.53
C ASN A 11 -29.81 5.32 -12.45
N PRO A 12 -29.50 5.52 -11.16
CA PRO A 12 -30.00 4.66 -10.08
C PRO A 12 -31.53 4.63 -9.98
N GLN A 13 -32.21 5.69 -10.47
CA GLN A 13 -33.66 5.78 -10.47
C GLN A 13 -34.34 4.98 -11.59
N ALA A 14 -33.61 4.59 -12.63
CA ALA A 14 -34.17 3.82 -13.74
C ALA A 14 -34.62 2.40 -13.32
N ASN A 15 -34.10 1.89 -12.20
CA ASN A 15 -34.47 0.58 -11.65
C ASN A 15 -35.78 0.62 -10.82
N LEU A 16 -36.39 1.79 -10.61
CA LEU A 16 -37.53 1.99 -9.73
C LEU A 16 -38.82 2.23 -10.56
N LYS A 17 -39.67 1.22 -10.67
CA LYS A 17 -40.87 1.26 -11.55
C LYS A 17 -42.08 1.96 -10.94
N SER A 18 -42.27 1.87 -9.63
CA SER A 18 -43.35 2.56 -8.90
C SER A 18 -42.94 2.73 -7.45
N ILE A 19 -43.08 3.94 -6.91
CA ILE A 19 -42.61 4.30 -5.57
C ILE A 19 -43.74 4.99 -4.79
N ASN A 20 -43.79 4.76 -3.48
CA ASN A 20 -44.73 5.39 -2.57
C ASN A 20 -44.39 6.88 -2.32
N SER A 21 -45.36 7.72 -1.93
CA SER A 21 -45.13 9.18 -1.76
C SER A 21 -43.96 9.49 -0.82
N GLU A 22 -43.93 8.84 0.34
CA GLU A 22 -42.90 9.03 1.37
C GLU A 22 -41.49 8.74 0.83
N THR A 23 -41.35 7.70 0.02
CA THR A 23 -40.05 7.28 -0.51
C THR A 23 -39.56 8.27 -1.57
N LYS A 24 -40.46 8.92 -2.32
CA LYS A 24 -40.10 9.99 -3.25
C LYS A 24 -39.54 11.20 -2.51
N ASP A 25 -40.19 11.59 -1.41
CA ASP A 25 -39.76 12.73 -0.60
C ASP A 25 -38.38 12.48 0.04
N THR A 26 -38.15 11.27 0.57
CA THR A 26 -36.83 10.90 1.11
C THR A 26 -35.73 10.88 0.04
N LEU A 27 -36.06 10.53 -1.20
CA LEU A 27 -35.11 10.50 -2.31
C LEU A 27 -34.74 11.93 -2.75
N ASP A 28 -35.73 12.83 -2.77
CA ASP A 28 -35.54 14.25 -3.06
C ASP A 28 -34.71 14.95 -1.98
N GLU A 29 -34.92 14.61 -0.71
CA GLU A 29 -34.11 15.08 0.42
C GLU A 29 -32.67 14.57 0.30
N LEU A 30 -32.48 13.27 0.04
CA LEU A 30 -31.17 12.66 -0.15
C LEU A 30 -30.39 13.32 -1.30
N ASN A 31 -31.04 13.57 -2.45
CA ASN A 31 -30.39 14.23 -3.60
C ASN A 31 -29.94 15.66 -3.29
N ARG A 32 -30.62 16.36 -2.37
CA ARG A 32 -30.30 17.74 -1.99
C ARG A 32 -29.22 17.81 -0.92
N GLU A 33 -29.27 16.92 0.06
CA GLU A 33 -28.43 16.97 1.26
C GLU A 33 -27.20 16.07 1.18
N TYR A 34 -27.15 15.13 0.24
CA TYR A 34 -26.02 14.23 0.09
C TYR A 34 -24.73 15.00 -0.20
N ARG A 35 -23.85 15.00 0.79
CA ARG A 35 -22.47 15.46 0.65
C ARG A 35 -21.58 14.23 0.64
N VAL A 36 -20.86 14.04 -0.46
CA VAL A 36 -19.81 13.01 -0.54
C VAL A 36 -18.84 13.27 0.62
N SER A 37 -18.65 12.31 1.51
CA SER A 37 -17.66 12.43 2.56
C SER A 37 -16.29 12.61 1.92
N THR A 38 -15.68 13.79 2.10
CA THR A 38 -14.31 14.09 1.65
C THR A 38 -13.24 13.41 2.50
N ILE A 39 -13.64 12.58 3.45
CA ILE A 39 -12.72 11.73 4.18
C ILE A 39 -12.29 10.63 3.20
N GLU A 40 -11.18 10.88 2.52
CA GLU A 40 -10.43 9.85 1.82
C GLU A 40 -9.89 8.86 2.87
N ILE A 41 -10.72 7.91 3.30
CA ILE A 41 -10.33 6.82 4.22
C ILE A 41 -9.25 5.93 3.57
N ASN A 42 -9.06 6.06 2.26
CA ASN A 42 -8.02 5.40 1.52
C ASN A 42 -6.88 6.39 1.26
N LYS A 43 -6.09 6.67 2.30
CA LYS A 43 -4.67 6.95 2.05
C LYS A 43 -4.21 5.80 1.18
N SER A 44 -3.90 6.08 -0.08
CA SER A 44 -3.24 5.12 -0.94
C SER A 44 -1.94 4.77 -0.24
N GLU A 45 -1.97 3.70 0.56
CA GLU A 45 -0.77 2.98 0.89
C GLU A 45 -0.18 2.66 -0.46
N SER A 46 0.85 3.41 -0.84
CA SER A 46 1.69 3.11 -1.97
C SER A 46 2.21 1.71 -1.68
N THR A 47 1.51 0.70 -2.21
CA THR A 47 1.87 -0.70 -2.03
C THR A 47 3.21 -0.83 -2.71
N ALA A 48 4.27 -0.76 -1.90
CA ALA A 48 5.62 -0.84 -2.39
C ALA A 48 5.73 -2.19 -3.09
N LYS A 49 5.79 -2.18 -4.42
CA LYS A 49 5.95 -3.44 -5.15
C LYS A 49 7.37 -3.95 -4.86
N ALA A 50 7.47 -5.20 -4.43
CA ALA A 50 8.75 -5.83 -4.19
C ALA A 50 9.59 -5.77 -5.48
N ASP A 51 10.74 -5.10 -5.42
CA ASP A 51 11.74 -5.16 -6.48
C ASP A 51 12.40 -6.55 -6.48
N LYS A 52 13.02 -6.95 -7.59
CA LYS A 52 13.74 -8.23 -7.74
C LYS A 52 14.78 -8.45 -6.64
N PHE A 53 15.34 -7.36 -6.12
CA PHE A 53 16.33 -7.38 -5.05
C PHE A 53 15.75 -7.43 -3.63
N ASN A 54 14.48 -7.09 -3.47
CA ASN A 54 13.80 -6.96 -2.19
C ASN A 54 12.68 -7.99 -1.98
N ALA A 55 12.54 -8.93 -2.93
CA ALA A 55 11.59 -10.02 -2.83
C ALA A 55 12.13 -11.11 -1.89
N ALA A 56 11.41 -11.38 -0.80
CA ALA A 56 11.70 -12.49 0.08
C ALA A 56 11.39 -13.84 -0.59
N HIS A 57 12.03 -14.90 -0.09
CA HIS A 57 11.72 -16.28 -0.47
C HIS A 57 10.34 -16.76 0.02
N TYR A 58 9.75 -16.04 0.99
CA TYR A 58 8.43 -16.32 1.55
C TYR A 58 7.42 -15.27 1.11
N SER A 59 6.13 -15.59 1.27
CA SER A 59 5.02 -14.72 0.87
C SER A 59 4.42 -13.95 2.02
N THR A 60 3.63 -12.92 1.69
CA THR A 60 2.91 -12.13 2.68
C THR A 60 1.83 -12.91 3.43
N GLY A 61 1.42 -14.08 2.93
CA GLY A 61 0.37 -14.91 3.54
C GLY A 61 -1.06 -14.39 3.31
N GLU A 62 -1.22 -13.23 2.65
CA GLU A 62 -2.51 -12.55 2.46
C GLU A 62 -3.53 -13.39 1.68
N VAL A 63 -3.06 -14.18 0.70
CA VAL A 63 -3.93 -15.11 -0.05
C VAL A 63 -4.46 -16.23 0.85
N ALA A 64 -3.61 -16.80 1.72
CA ALA A 64 -4.03 -17.86 2.64
C ALA A 64 -4.94 -17.32 3.76
N ALA A 65 -4.65 -16.12 4.24
CA ALA A 65 -5.45 -15.44 5.25
C ALA A 65 -6.85 -15.09 4.71
N SER A 66 -6.94 -14.50 3.51
CA SER A 66 -8.22 -14.21 2.87
C SER A 66 -8.99 -15.44 2.41
N PHE A 67 -8.31 -16.57 2.17
CA PHE A 67 -8.96 -17.84 1.87
C PHE A 67 -9.63 -18.47 3.10
N THR A 68 -9.06 -18.26 4.29
CA THR A 68 -9.52 -18.89 5.53
C THR A 68 -10.34 -17.96 6.42
N SER A 69 -10.26 -16.64 6.20
CA SER A 69 -10.96 -15.61 6.97
C SER A 69 -12.02 -14.91 6.13
N THR A 70 -13.23 -14.79 6.66
CA THR A 70 -14.33 -14.02 6.05
C THR A 70 -14.26 -12.52 6.36
N ALA A 71 -13.37 -12.11 7.27
CA ALA A 71 -13.20 -10.71 7.68
C ALA A 71 -12.22 -9.94 6.77
N MET A 72 -11.38 -10.64 6.00
CA MET A 72 -10.38 -10.04 5.13
C MET A 72 -10.86 -9.99 3.68
N ASN A 73 -10.38 -9.00 2.93
CA ASN A 73 -10.69 -8.88 1.51
C ASN A 73 -10.04 -10.03 0.71
N ARG A 74 -10.76 -10.57 -0.26
CA ARG A 74 -10.27 -11.67 -1.10
C ARG A 74 -9.07 -11.23 -1.94
N LYS A 75 -7.90 -11.82 -1.70
CA LYS A 75 -6.72 -11.69 -2.57
C LYS A 75 -6.48 -12.97 -3.35
N LEU A 76 -6.30 -12.83 -4.66
CA LEU A 76 -6.11 -13.94 -5.60
C LEU A 76 -4.66 -14.09 -6.06
N ILE A 77 -3.86 -13.03 -5.94
CA ILE A 77 -2.49 -12.98 -6.45
C ILE A 77 -1.54 -13.18 -5.28
N HIS A 78 -0.63 -14.12 -5.44
CA HIS A 78 0.39 -14.42 -4.46
C HIS A 78 1.57 -13.45 -4.60
N GLU A 79 1.76 -12.61 -3.60
CA GLU A 79 2.83 -11.60 -3.55
C GLU A 79 3.94 -12.05 -2.58
N SER A 80 5.19 -11.95 -3.02
CA SER A 80 6.35 -12.16 -2.14
C SER A 80 6.41 -11.06 -1.10
N ALA A 81 6.81 -11.42 0.13
CA ALA A 81 7.02 -10.43 1.17
C ALA A 81 8.20 -9.52 0.82
N ILE A 82 8.13 -8.27 1.29
CA ILE A 82 9.16 -7.25 1.08
C ILE A 82 10.14 -7.35 2.24
N VAL A 83 11.42 -7.57 1.95
CA VAL A 83 12.46 -7.53 2.99
C VAL A 83 12.70 -6.07 3.41
N HIS A 84 13.16 -5.85 4.64
CA HIS A 84 13.50 -4.51 5.08
C HIS A 84 14.70 -3.97 4.28
N GLU A 85 14.64 -2.72 3.82
CA GLU A 85 15.65 -2.14 2.94
C GLU A 85 17.06 -2.21 3.56
N ASP A 86 17.17 -1.95 4.85
CA ASP A 86 18.42 -2.04 5.62
C ASP A 86 19.07 -3.42 5.53
N GLU A 87 18.28 -4.49 5.62
CA GLU A 87 18.79 -5.86 5.59
C GLU A 87 19.35 -6.20 4.20
N VAL A 88 18.67 -5.76 3.15
CA VAL A 88 19.11 -5.86 1.76
C VAL A 88 20.37 -5.03 1.51
N ARG A 89 20.47 -3.83 2.08
CA ARG A 89 21.61 -2.93 1.95
C ARG A 89 22.85 -3.48 2.64
N TYR A 90 22.72 -3.92 3.89
CA TYR A 90 23.85 -4.40 4.69
C TYR A 90 24.44 -5.71 4.17
N GLN A 91 23.62 -6.60 3.58
CA GLN A 91 24.14 -7.81 2.91
C GLN A 91 25.11 -7.51 1.75
N ARG A 92 25.00 -6.33 1.13
CA ARG A 92 25.87 -5.92 0.01
C ARG A 92 27.20 -5.35 0.47
N VAL A 93 27.31 -4.96 1.74
CA VAL A 93 28.55 -4.38 2.29
C VAL A 93 29.49 -5.51 2.66
N LYS A 94 30.49 -5.74 1.81
CA LYS A 94 31.52 -6.80 2.01
C LYS A 94 32.93 -6.26 2.21
N LYS A 95 33.09 -4.94 2.08
CA LYS A 95 34.39 -4.27 2.13
C LYS A 95 34.53 -3.52 3.44
N LYS A 96 35.76 -3.43 3.93
CA LYS A 96 36.10 -2.57 5.07
C LYS A 96 36.03 -1.10 4.68
N GLY A 97 35.59 -0.28 5.63
CA GLY A 97 35.58 1.18 5.50
C GLY A 97 36.84 1.79 6.12
N TYR A 98 37.31 2.91 5.56
CA TYR A 98 38.38 3.70 6.15
C TYR A 98 37.89 5.14 6.33
N VAL A 99 38.02 5.65 7.54
CA VAL A 99 37.57 7.00 7.90
C VAL A 99 38.74 7.75 8.53
N ARG A 100 38.94 8.99 8.12
CA ARG A 100 39.89 9.91 8.75
C ARG A 100 39.12 10.99 9.47
N LEU A 101 39.27 11.04 10.79
CA LEU A 101 38.76 12.11 11.62
C LEU A 101 39.85 13.19 11.77
N VAL A 102 39.53 14.40 11.36
CA VAL A 102 40.40 15.57 11.56
C VAL A 102 39.99 16.24 12.86
N THR A 103 40.87 16.20 13.84
CA THR A 103 40.67 16.83 15.16
C THR A 103 41.61 18.01 15.35
N ASN A 104 41.35 18.81 16.39
CA ASN A 104 42.22 19.91 16.80
C ASN A 104 43.63 19.47 17.23
N VAL A 105 43.81 18.20 17.64
CA VAL A 105 45.10 17.65 18.08
C VAL A 105 45.79 16.84 16.96
N GLY A 106 45.11 16.57 15.85
CA GLY A 106 45.67 15.85 14.72
C GLY A 106 44.67 14.97 13.98
N MET A 107 45.16 14.18 13.04
CA MET A 107 44.35 13.25 12.27
C MET A 107 44.34 11.85 12.89
N LEU A 108 43.15 11.31 13.10
CA LEU A 108 42.94 9.93 13.54
C LEU A 108 42.37 9.11 12.37
N ASN A 109 43.03 8.01 12.03
CA ASN A 109 42.55 7.10 10.99
C ASN A 109 41.91 5.88 11.65
N LEU A 110 40.69 5.56 11.24
CA LEU A 110 39.88 4.45 11.73
C LEU A 110 39.64 3.46 10.58
N GLU A 111 39.85 2.17 10.86
CA GLU A 111 39.42 1.07 10.00
C GLU A 111 38.13 0.50 10.58
N LEU A 112 37.06 0.50 9.77
CA LEU A 112 35.74 0.01 10.13
C LEU A 112 35.50 -1.36 9.51
N TYR A 113 35.15 -2.32 10.36
CA TYR A 113 34.83 -3.70 9.99
C TYR A 113 33.35 -3.83 9.61
N CYS A 114 32.98 -3.18 8.49
CA CYS A 114 31.61 -3.16 7.97
C CYS A 114 31.12 -4.56 7.53
N ASP A 115 32.03 -5.52 7.34
CA ASP A 115 31.72 -6.92 7.04
C ASP A 115 31.19 -7.70 8.24
N VAL A 116 31.64 -7.35 9.45
CA VAL A 116 31.24 -8.03 10.69
C VAL A 116 30.04 -7.35 11.33
N ILE A 117 30.06 -6.02 11.44
CA ILE A 117 29.00 -5.24 12.11
C ILE A 117 28.56 -4.07 11.21
N PRO A 118 27.84 -4.35 10.11
CA PRO A 118 27.45 -3.33 9.12
C PRO A 118 26.47 -2.28 9.66
N LYS A 119 25.71 -2.58 10.72
CA LYS A 119 24.75 -1.64 11.30
C LYS A 119 25.40 -0.52 12.11
N THR A 120 26.57 -0.77 12.68
CA THR A 120 27.25 0.16 13.60
C THR A 120 28.36 0.95 12.91
N CYS A 121 28.94 0.38 11.85
CA CYS A 121 29.97 1.03 11.04
C CYS A 121 29.35 2.02 10.06
#